data_AF-A0A937BU22-F1
#
_entry.id   AF-A0A937BU22-F1
#
_cell.length_a   1.000
_cell.length_b   1.000
_cell.length_c   1.000
_cell.angle_alpha   90.00
_cell.angle_beta   90.00
_cell.angle_gamma   90.00
#
_symmetry.space_group_name_H-M   'P 1'
#
loop_
_entity.id
_entity.type
_entity.pdbx_description
1 polymer ?
#
loop_
_entity_poly.entity_id
_entity_poly.type
_entity_poly.pdbx_seq_one_letter_code
_entity_poly.pdbx_strand_id
1 'polypeptide(L)'
;MKPRFKFPDSIALSIDANKFTGGGYLYIGENRYAGVVSLNFADKVNFTAIAIINTKLPGDKEGYALLLVIMADGFTPIQLGLGFTLEGIGGLLALHRTMKLDVLRDGVKTGMNDRLLFPQNPVDNINLILSDLEAAFPIEQDRFVFGPMLIIGWGGAKAFLNVKMGLFIEVPSPVNVAIIGVMDCILPTEGANTEILVLVINFVGTFDQEKKFITIDASIEGSRLLNYTLDGDMAFRLKYGDNPNFLLSLGGFHPGFQPPPLALPILKRISINLLDTEKAKVRFESYFAITSNTVQLGAKVDAVFNKGNYSAIGSVGFDALFQFNPFYFEFDTALAFALMKNGKEKASIAVKLHVDGPKQWNVSGSGAIKILGIEFDFDFHKTFGEPREEISLPNVNVLELPQNGNRKCKQLESYIAYRAH
;
A
#
# COMPACT_ATOMS: atom_id res chain seq x y z
N MET A 1 42.18 -34.61 -10.52
CA MET A 1 41.66 -33.23 -10.38
C MET A 1 42.23 -32.38 -11.51
N LYS A 2 41.40 -31.74 -12.34
CA LYS A 2 41.87 -30.70 -13.26
C LYS A 2 41.64 -29.35 -12.57
N PRO A 3 42.67 -28.57 -12.21
CA PRO A 3 42.47 -27.24 -11.67
C PRO A 3 41.76 -26.39 -12.75
N ARG A 4 40.63 -25.75 -12.38
CA ARG A 4 39.94 -24.77 -13.21
C ARG A 4 40.19 -23.39 -12.60
N PHE A 5 40.72 -22.49 -13.41
CA PHE A 5 40.86 -21.09 -13.03
C PHE A 5 39.49 -20.41 -13.14
N LYS A 6 39.00 -19.82 -12.05
CA LYS A 6 37.76 -19.05 -12.02
C LYS A 6 38.12 -17.57 -11.94
N PHE A 7 37.64 -16.77 -12.89
CA PHE A 7 37.79 -15.31 -12.80
C PHE A 7 36.95 -14.75 -11.65
N PRO A 8 37.28 -13.56 -11.11
CA PRO A 8 36.43 -12.87 -10.16
C PRO A 8 35.06 -12.58 -10.77
N ASP A 9 33.99 -12.85 -10.02
CA ASP A 9 32.61 -12.64 -10.50
C ASP A 9 32.14 -11.18 -10.30
N SER A 10 32.97 -10.32 -9.70
CA SER A 10 32.66 -8.90 -9.49
C SER A 10 33.91 -8.03 -9.37
N ILE A 11 33.78 -6.77 -9.81
CA ILE A 11 34.79 -5.72 -9.70
C ILE A 11 34.12 -4.51 -9.03
N ALA A 12 34.77 -3.93 -8.02
CA ALA A 12 34.35 -2.67 -7.41
C ALA A 12 35.47 -1.64 -7.52
N LEU A 13 35.10 -0.40 -7.77
CA LEU A 13 36.02 0.73 -7.84
C LEU A 13 35.48 1.85 -6.96
N SER A 14 36.33 2.45 -6.14
CA SER A 14 36.03 3.69 -5.44
C SER A 14 37.02 4.76 -5.92
N ILE A 15 36.52 5.97 -6.12
CA ILE A 15 37.29 7.11 -6.57
C ILE A 15 37.06 8.22 -5.56
N ASP A 16 38.16 8.67 -4.96
CA ASP A 16 38.18 9.82 -4.06
C ASP A 16 39.20 10.83 -4.59
N ALA A 17 38.72 11.86 -5.28
CA ALA A 17 39.53 12.91 -5.86
C ALA A 17 38.94 14.30 -5.53
N ASN A 18 39.78 15.33 -5.55
CA ASN A 18 39.45 16.69 -5.11
C ASN A 18 38.16 17.31 -5.73
N LYS A 19 37.70 16.84 -6.90
CA LYS A 19 36.51 17.37 -7.58
C LYS A 19 35.46 16.31 -7.92
N PHE A 20 35.75 15.04 -7.66
CA PHE A 20 34.85 13.94 -7.96
C PHE A 20 35.07 12.84 -6.93
N THR A 21 34.00 12.46 -6.26
CA THR A 21 33.97 11.33 -5.35
C THR A 21 32.92 10.34 -5.85
N GLY A 22 33.10 9.05 -5.58
CA GLY A 22 32.10 8.07 -5.98
C GLY A 22 32.66 6.68 -6.08
N GLY A 23 31.87 5.81 -6.71
CA GLY A 23 32.26 4.43 -6.91
C GLY A 23 31.39 3.72 -7.90
N GLY A 24 31.77 2.50 -8.22
CA GLY A 24 31.02 1.63 -9.08
C GLY A 24 31.23 0.18 -8.73
N TYR A 25 30.26 -0.62 -9.12
CA TYR A 25 30.24 -2.05 -8.96
C TYR A 25 29.84 -2.68 -10.30
N LEU A 26 30.55 -3.72 -10.71
CA LEU A 26 30.23 -4.54 -11.88
C LEU A 26 30.28 -6.00 -11.49
N TYR A 27 29.14 -6.67 -11.57
CA TYR A 27 28.99 -8.11 -11.55
C TYR A 27 29.16 -8.68 -12.97
N ILE A 28 29.95 -9.75 -13.07
CA ILE A 28 30.25 -10.47 -14.32
C ILE A 28 29.86 -11.94 -14.13
N GLY A 29 28.72 -12.32 -14.69
CA GLY A 29 28.27 -13.70 -14.83
C GLY A 29 28.45 -14.23 -16.26
N GLU A 30 28.14 -15.51 -16.49
CA GLU A 30 28.33 -16.16 -17.79
C GLU A 30 27.53 -15.50 -18.93
N ASN A 31 26.28 -15.09 -18.66
CA ASN A 31 25.41 -14.43 -19.64
C ASN A 31 24.67 -13.22 -19.04
N ARG A 32 25.19 -12.69 -17.93
CA ARG A 32 24.56 -11.60 -17.17
C ARG A 32 25.64 -10.67 -16.64
N TYR A 33 25.56 -9.41 -17.01
CA TYR A 33 26.39 -8.33 -16.52
C TYR A 33 25.49 -7.34 -15.83
N ALA A 34 25.82 -6.94 -14.61
CA ALA A 34 25.00 -5.98 -13.87
C ALA A 34 25.89 -5.03 -13.09
N GLY A 35 25.56 -3.76 -13.04
CA GLY A 35 26.42 -2.82 -12.34
C GLY A 35 25.79 -1.48 -12.07
N VAL A 36 26.48 -0.72 -11.24
CA VAL A 36 26.16 0.67 -10.90
C VAL A 36 27.41 1.51 -10.96
N VAL A 37 27.25 2.75 -11.39
CA VAL A 37 28.24 3.81 -11.24
C VAL A 37 27.53 4.98 -10.57
N SER A 38 28.09 5.50 -9.48
CA SER A 38 27.58 6.64 -8.73
C SER A 38 28.73 7.64 -8.53
N LEU A 39 28.56 8.85 -9.04
CA LEU A 39 29.58 9.90 -9.03
C LEU A 39 28.98 11.19 -8.49
N ASN A 40 29.61 11.80 -7.49
CA ASN A 40 29.34 13.14 -7.01
C ASN A 40 30.39 14.09 -7.57
N PHE A 41 29.94 15.20 -8.15
CA PHE A 41 30.78 16.24 -8.71
C PHE A 41 30.79 17.47 -7.80
N ALA A 42 31.78 17.53 -6.91
CA ALA A 42 32.05 18.66 -6.02
C ALA A 42 30.81 19.16 -5.25
N ASP A 43 29.98 18.23 -4.75
CA ASP A 43 28.74 18.49 -4.03
C ASP A 43 27.70 19.32 -4.81
N LYS A 44 27.84 19.38 -6.13
CA LYS A 44 26.94 20.12 -7.02
C LYS A 44 26.02 19.26 -7.83
N VAL A 45 26.40 18.03 -8.15
CA VAL A 45 25.58 17.12 -8.95
C VAL A 45 25.97 15.71 -8.57
N ASN A 46 24.97 14.88 -8.31
CA ASN A 46 25.10 13.44 -8.21
C ASN A 46 24.64 12.84 -9.54
N PHE A 47 25.41 11.89 -10.07
CA PHE A 47 25.07 11.13 -11.26
C PHE A 47 25.11 9.65 -10.92
N THR A 48 24.01 8.95 -11.20
CA THR A 48 23.90 7.51 -10.96
C THR A 48 23.46 6.82 -12.25
N ALA A 49 24.14 5.75 -12.63
CA ALA A 49 23.75 4.87 -13.72
C ALA A 49 23.75 3.42 -13.25
N ILE A 50 22.64 2.71 -13.47
CA ILE A 50 22.47 1.29 -13.14
C ILE A 50 22.14 0.55 -14.43
N ALA A 51 22.85 -0.54 -14.71
CA ALA A 51 22.65 -1.32 -15.92
C ALA A 51 22.60 -2.82 -15.65
N ILE A 52 21.74 -3.53 -16.38
CA ILE A 52 21.66 -4.99 -16.43
C ILE A 52 21.65 -5.40 -17.90
N ILE A 53 22.60 -6.23 -18.29
CA ILE A 53 22.75 -6.75 -19.64
C ILE A 53 22.72 -8.27 -19.56
N ASN A 54 21.79 -8.87 -20.30
CA ASN A 54 21.78 -10.30 -20.54
C ASN A 54 22.19 -10.53 -21.99
N THR A 55 23.17 -11.41 -22.20
CA THR A 55 23.67 -11.76 -23.55
C THR A 55 23.02 -13.02 -24.11
N LYS A 56 22.01 -13.55 -23.40
CA LYS A 56 21.12 -14.61 -23.83
C LYS A 56 19.72 -14.35 -23.30
N LEU A 57 18.73 -14.82 -24.05
CA LEU A 57 17.33 -14.83 -23.62
C LEU A 57 17.02 -16.11 -22.80
N PRO A 58 15.93 -16.13 -22.01
CA PRO A 58 15.51 -17.31 -21.25
C PRO A 58 15.42 -18.56 -22.13
N GLY A 59 15.95 -19.68 -21.63
CA GLY A 59 16.03 -20.94 -22.37
C GLY A 59 17.19 -21.04 -23.35
N ASP A 60 18.31 -20.34 -23.09
CA ASP A 60 19.54 -20.37 -23.88
C ASP A 60 19.41 -19.89 -25.34
N LYS A 61 18.36 -19.12 -25.63
CA LYS A 61 18.16 -18.55 -26.96
C LYS A 61 19.15 -17.42 -27.22
N GLU A 62 19.61 -17.31 -28.46
CA GLU A 62 20.40 -16.17 -28.93
C GLU A 62 19.58 -14.88 -28.85
N GLY A 63 20.24 -13.79 -28.45
CA GLY A 63 19.62 -12.48 -28.28
C GLY A 63 20.25 -11.73 -27.10
N TYR A 64 19.77 -10.52 -26.84
CA TYR A 64 20.19 -9.75 -25.68
C TYR A 64 19.00 -9.08 -25.01
N ALA A 65 19.16 -8.67 -23.76
CA ALA A 65 18.23 -7.79 -23.08
C ALA A 65 19.02 -6.74 -22.29
N LEU A 66 18.53 -5.50 -22.29
CA LEU A 66 19.15 -4.38 -21.61
C LEU A 66 18.13 -3.77 -20.64
N LEU A 67 18.57 -3.43 -19.44
CA LEU A 67 17.89 -2.50 -18.56
C LEU A 67 18.90 -1.43 -18.17
N LEU A 68 18.57 -0.17 -18.36
CA LEU A 68 19.42 0.97 -18.07
C LEU A 68 18.58 2.03 -17.35
N VAL A 69 19.06 2.44 -16.18
CA VAL A 69 18.49 3.54 -15.41
C VAL A 69 19.57 4.58 -15.23
N ILE A 70 19.30 5.82 -15.64
CA ILE A 70 20.22 6.95 -15.51
C ILE A 70 19.52 8.04 -14.73
N MET A 71 20.22 8.63 -13.77
CA MET A 71 19.70 9.63 -12.86
C MET A 71 20.74 10.73 -12.63
N ALA A 72 20.26 11.96 -12.45
CA ALA A 72 21.04 13.08 -11.95
C ALA A 72 20.18 13.89 -10.96
N ASP A 73 20.76 14.20 -9.80
CA ASP A 73 20.12 14.95 -8.71
C ASP A 73 21.16 15.72 -7.90
N GLY A 74 20.75 16.38 -6.80
CA GLY A 74 21.65 17.16 -5.95
C GLY A 74 22.18 18.46 -6.58
N PHE A 75 21.70 18.81 -7.78
CA PHE A 75 21.98 20.09 -8.43
C PHE A 75 21.14 21.22 -7.86
N THR A 76 21.59 22.46 -8.08
CA THR A 76 20.84 23.64 -7.67
C THR A 76 19.41 23.56 -8.21
N PRO A 77 18.38 23.49 -7.35
CA PRO A 77 17.01 23.31 -7.79
C PRO A 77 16.58 24.33 -8.84
N ILE A 78 15.99 23.85 -9.94
CA ILE A 78 15.56 24.71 -11.05
C ILE A 78 14.12 25.15 -10.80
N GLN A 79 13.89 26.44 -10.61
CA GLN A 79 12.56 26.98 -10.37
C GLN A 79 11.65 26.82 -11.60
N LEU A 80 10.51 26.15 -11.42
CA LEU A 80 9.48 25.92 -12.43
C LEU A 80 8.33 26.93 -12.34
N GLY A 81 8.30 27.76 -11.29
CA GLY A 81 7.25 28.73 -11.01
C GLY A 81 6.26 28.21 -9.96
N LEU A 82 5.40 29.09 -9.43
CA LEU A 82 4.41 28.77 -8.37
C LEU A 82 4.98 28.07 -7.12
N GLY A 83 6.29 28.20 -6.87
CA GLY A 83 6.99 27.57 -5.76
C GLY A 83 7.45 26.13 -6.02
N PHE A 84 7.31 25.62 -7.25
CA PHE A 84 7.81 24.31 -7.67
C PHE A 84 9.25 24.37 -8.14
N THR A 85 10.03 23.37 -7.77
CA THR A 85 11.43 23.18 -8.15
C THR A 85 11.63 21.82 -8.82
N LEU A 86 12.47 21.77 -9.84
CA LEU A 86 13.01 20.51 -10.37
C LEU A 86 14.33 20.22 -9.66
N GLU A 87 14.40 19.08 -8.99
CA GLU A 87 15.50 18.71 -8.09
C GLU A 87 16.26 17.46 -8.56
N GLY A 88 15.66 16.70 -9.48
CA GLY A 88 16.24 15.50 -10.03
C GLY A 88 15.60 15.14 -11.36
N ILE A 89 16.40 14.56 -12.24
CA ILE A 89 16.00 14.07 -13.56
C ILE A 89 16.56 12.67 -13.74
N GLY A 90 15.82 11.82 -14.45
CA GLY A 90 16.30 10.50 -14.80
C GLY A 90 15.47 9.89 -15.92
N GLY A 91 15.85 8.67 -16.27
CA GLY A 91 15.12 7.88 -17.25
C GLY A 91 15.45 6.41 -17.13
N LEU A 92 14.48 5.60 -17.52
CA LEU A 92 14.60 4.15 -17.64
C LEU A 92 14.50 3.78 -19.12
N LEU A 93 15.36 2.86 -19.55
CA LEU A 93 15.32 2.22 -20.85
C LEU A 93 15.48 0.70 -20.66
N ALA A 94 14.48 -0.05 -21.06
CA ALA A 94 14.47 -1.50 -21.05
C ALA A 94 14.25 -2.01 -22.48
N LEU A 95 15.21 -2.78 -22.99
CA LEU A 95 15.14 -3.43 -24.30
C LEU A 95 14.99 -4.93 -24.12
N HIS A 96 14.05 -5.53 -24.86
CA HIS A 96 13.66 -6.93 -24.70
C HIS A 96 13.27 -7.26 -23.26
N ARG A 97 12.49 -6.36 -22.67
CA ARG A 97 11.96 -6.45 -21.32
C ARG A 97 10.52 -5.91 -21.28
N THR A 98 9.69 -6.57 -20.48
CA THR A 98 8.29 -6.15 -20.21
C THR A 98 8.22 -5.48 -18.84
N MET A 99 7.05 -4.93 -18.49
CA MET A 99 6.76 -4.38 -17.17
C MET A 99 5.70 -5.22 -16.45
N LYS A 100 6.07 -5.79 -15.29
CA LYS A 100 5.12 -6.52 -14.44
C LYS A 100 4.32 -5.56 -13.55
N LEU A 101 3.16 -5.16 -14.04
CA LEU A 101 2.25 -4.23 -13.34
C LEU A 101 1.89 -4.71 -11.92
N ASP A 102 1.70 -6.02 -11.72
CA ASP A 102 1.38 -6.59 -10.40
C ASP A 102 2.51 -6.39 -9.40
N VAL A 103 3.76 -6.61 -9.84
CA VAL A 103 4.96 -6.42 -9.02
C VAL A 103 5.13 -4.95 -8.63
N LEU A 104 4.86 -4.02 -9.55
CA LEU A 104 4.89 -2.58 -9.25
C LEU A 104 3.80 -2.20 -8.23
N ARG A 105 2.62 -2.82 -8.30
CA ARG A 105 1.53 -2.63 -7.33
C ARG A 105 1.89 -3.14 -5.94
N ASP A 106 2.49 -4.31 -5.86
CA ASP A 106 2.96 -4.87 -4.59
C ASP A 106 4.15 -4.08 -4.02
N GLY A 107 4.97 -3.48 -4.90
CA GLY A 107 6.10 -2.63 -4.56
C GLY A 107 5.78 -1.39 -3.73
N VAL A 108 4.52 -0.93 -3.79
CA VAL A 108 4.03 0.22 -2.99
C VAL A 108 4.20 0.01 -1.49
N LYS A 109 4.12 -1.24 -1.01
CA LYS A 109 4.17 -1.59 0.42
C LYS A 109 5.55 -1.98 0.93
N THR A 110 6.54 -2.06 0.04
CA THR A 110 7.88 -2.59 0.36
C THR A 110 8.97 -1.53 0.17
N GLY A 111 8.58 -0.29 -0.13
CA GLY A 111 9.51 0.80 -0.49
C GLY A 111 10.26 0.55 -1.79
N MET A 112 9.82 -0.40 -2.61
CA MET A 112 10.45 -0.72 -3.90
C MET A 112 10.41 0.48 -4.85
N ASN A 113 9.35 1.28 -4.82
CA ASN A 113 9.20 2.45 -5.68
C ASN A 113 10.34 3.47 -5.50
N ASP A 114 10.76 3.75 -4.26
CA ASP A 114 11.87 4.66 -3.98
C ASP A 114 13.18 4.14 -4.59
N ARG A 115 13.43 2.83 -4.46
CA ARG A 115 14.62 2.16 -4.97
C ARG A 115 14.68 2.06 -6.49
N LEU A 116 13.52 1.95 -7.15
CA LEU A 116 13.44 1.94 -8.61
C LEU A 116 13.65 3.33 -9.22
N LEU A 117 13.29 4.40 -8.50
CA LEU A 117 13.31 5.77 -8.99
C LEU A 117 14.64 6.47 -8.73
N PHE A 118 14.93 6.75 -7.46
CA PHE A 118 16.11 7.52 -7.01
C PHE A 118 16.67 6.86 -5.74
N PRO A 119 17.34 5.69 -5.87
CA PRO A 119 17.82 4.90 -4.75
C PRO A 119 18.89 5.65 -3.94
N GLN A 120 18.74 5.61 -2.62
CA GLN A 120 19.77 6.08 -1.69
C GLN A 120 20.89 5.04 -1.55
N ASN A 121 22.14 5.51 -1.54
CA ASN A 121 23.34 4.68 -1.44
C ASN A 121 23.32 3.47 -2.41
N PRO A 122 23.26 3.72 -3.73
CA PRO A 122 22.99 2.68 -4.71
C PRO A 122 24.11 1.65 -4.84
N VAL A 123 25.35 2.01 -4.46
CA VAL A 123 26.49 1.09 -4.44
C VAL A 123 26.36 0.06 -3.31
N ASP A 124 25.96 0.49 -2.10
CA ASP A 124 25.82 -0.38 -0.93
C ASP A 124 24.62 -1.31 -1.05
N ASN A 125 23.54 -0.83 -1.68
CA ASN A 125 22.28 -1.55 -1.81
C ASN A 125 22.09 -2.24 -3.17
N ILE A 126 23.16 -2.37 -3.96
CA ILE A 126 23.06 -2.76 -5.38
C ILE A 126 22.33 -4.09 -5.60
N ASN A 127 22.59 -5.10 -4.76
CA ASN A 127 21.95 -6.42 -4.93
C ASN A 127 20.42 -6.36 -4.80
N LEU A 128 19.91 -5.54 -3.86
CA LEU A 128 18.48 -5.33 -3.68
C LEU A 128 17.89 -4.54 -4.85
N ILE A 129 18.56 -3.48 -5.29
CA ILE A 129 18.11 -2.66 -6.42
C ILE A 129 18.05 -3.49 -7.71
N LEU A 130 19.08 -4.30 -7.99
CA LEU A 130 19.10 -5.18 -9.16
C LEU A 130 17.97 -6.22 -9.11
N SER A 131 17.71 -6.80 -7.93
CA SER A 131 16.61 -7.76 -7.73
C SER A 131 15.24 -7.11 -7.99
N ASP A 132 15.01 -5.92 -7.45
CA ASP A 132 13.75 -5.18 -7.64
C ASP A 132 13.56 -4.78 -9.11
N LEU A 133 14.63 -4.32 -9.78
CA LEU A 133 14.63 -3.99 -11.20
C LEU A 133 14.32 -5.19 -12.09
N GLU A 134 14.90 -6.36 -11.83
CA GLU A 134 14.62 -7.59 -12.59
C GLU A 134 13.22 -8.14 -12.32
N ALA A 135 12.71 -7.97 -11.10
CA ALA A 135 11.34 -8.36 -10.75
C ALA A 135 10.29 -7.48 -11.43
N ALA A 136 10.52 -6.15 -11.47
CA ALA A 136 9.65 -5.18 -12.13
C ALA A 136 9.73 -5.28 -13.65
N PHE A 137 10.93 -5.44 -14.20
CA PHE A 137 11.20 -5.38 -15.63
C PHE A 137 11.87 -6.66 -16.17
N PRO A 138 11.17 -7.81 -16.12
CA PRO A 138 11.76 -9.08 -16.56
C PRO A 138 11.97 -9.13 -18.07
N ILE A 139 12.80 -10.08 -18.51
CA ILE A 139 13.12 -10.29 -19.92
C ILE A 139 11.89 -10.79 -20.67
N GLU A 140 11.53 -10.09 -21.75
CA GLU A 140 10.51 -10.50 -22.71
C GLU A 140 10.89 -10.00 -24.09
N GLN A 141 11.00 -10.93 -25.04
CA GLN A 141 11.48 -10.62 -26.38
C GLN A 141 10.54 -9.64 -27.09
N ASP A 142 11.11 -8.74 -27.89
CA ASP A 142 10.39 -7.73 -28.68
C ASP A 142 9.45 -6.79 -27.87
N ARG A 143 9.72 -6.64 -26.58
CA ARG A 143 9.09 -5.66 -25.69
C ARG A 143 10.10 -4.59 -25.27
N PHE A 144 9.64 -3.35 -25.20
CA PHE A 144 10.47 -2.21 -24.84
C PHE A 144 9.74 -1.35 -23.82
N VAL A 145 10.42 -0.98 -22.74
CA VAL A 145 9.91 -0.06 -21.73
C VAL A 145 10.82 1.15 -21.71
N PHE A 146 10.26 2.34 -21.70
CA PHE A 146 11.04 3.55 -21.49
C PHE A 146 10.22 4.60 -20.74
N GLY A 147 10.92 5.53 -20.11
CA GLY A 147 10.26 6.74 -19.68
C GLY A 147 11.04 7.59 -18.69
N PRO A 148 10.58 8.85 -18.51
CA PRO A 148 11.27 9.82 -17.67
C PRO A 148 11.01 9.58 -16.18
N MET A 149 11.95 10.03 -15.37
CA MET A 149 11.86 10.12 -13.91
C MET A 149 12.21 11.53 -13.48
N LEU A 150 11.53 12.04 -12.45
CA LEU A 150 11.67 13.42 -11.98
C LEU A 150 11.57 13.46 -10.45
N ILE A 151 12.29 14.40 -9.85
CA ILE A 151 12.06 14.84 -8.47
C ILE A 151 11.56 16.28 -8.54
N ILE A 152 10.35 16.51 -8.03
CA ILE A 152 9.72 17.82 -7.96
C ILE A 152 9.53 18.22 -6.50
N GLY A 153 10.13 19.34 -6.10
CA GLY A 153 9.92 19.96 -4.79
C GLY A 153 8.85 21.07 -4.87
N TRP A 154 8.20 21.34 -3.75
CA TRP A 154 7.30 22.48 -3.57
C TRP A 154 7.43 23.08 -2.16
N GLY A 155 7.47 24.41 -2.09
CA GLY A 155 7.55 25.14 -0.81
C GLY A 155 8.57 26.29 -0.77
N GLY A 156 9.17 26.65 -1.90
CA GLY A 156 10.15 27.73 -1.98
C GLY A 156 11.57 27.25 -1.68
N ALA A 157 12.38 28.06 -0.97
CA ALA A 157 13.80 27.76 -0.74
C ALA A 157 14.07 26.50 0.12
N LYS A 158 13.08 26.06 0.89
CA LYS A 158 13.06 24.76 1.57
C LYS A 158 11.75 24.06 1.19
N ALA A 159 11.83 23.10 0.28
CA ALA A 159 10.66 22.31 -0.08
C ALA A 159 10.16 21.54 1.15
N PHE A 160 8.86 21.61 1.40
CA PHE A 160 8.19 20.81 2.43
C PHE A 160 7.35 19.70 1.83
N LEU A 161 7.23 19.66 0.50
CA LEU A 161 6.59 18.62 -0.27
C LEU A 161 7.58 18.22 -1.38
N ASN A 162 7.99 16.96 -1.43
CA ASN A 162 8.75 16.43 -2.54
C ASN A 162 8.00 15.25 -3.15
N VAL A 163 8.10 15.15 -4.48
CA VAL A 163 7.50 14.06 -5.26
C VAL A 163 8.58 13.49 -6.15
N LYS A 164 9.01 12.28 -5.85
CA LYS A 164 9.79 11.44 -6.77
C LYS A 164 8.80 10.67 -7.62
N MET A 165 8.90 10.77 -8.94
CA MET A 165 7.98 10.05 -9.83
C MET A 165 8.65 9.56 -11.10
N GLY A 166 8.15 8.46 -11.65
CA GLY A 166 8.52 7.93 -12.95
C GLY A 166 7.28 7.57 -13.75
N LEU A 167 7.27 7.93 -15.03
CA LEU A 167 6.24 7.54 -16.00
C LEU A 167 6.91 6.57 -16.97
N PHE A 168 6.44 5.33 -17.02
CA PHE A 168 6.98 4.29 -17.89
C PHE A 168 5.93 3.83 -18.88
N ILE A 169 6.34 3.69 -20.13
CA ILE A 169 5.49 3.26 -21.25
C ILE A 169 6.12 2.02 -21.86
N GLU A 170 5.32 0.98 -22.04
CA GLU A 170 5.70 -0.28 -22.68
C GLU A 170 5.08 -0.36 -24.08
N VAL A 171 5.89 -0.72 -25.08
CA VAL A 171 5.53 -0.81 -26.51
C VAL A 171 6.14 -2.09 -27.12
N PRO A 172 5.68 -2.59 -28.29
CA PRO A 172 4.68 -2.03 -29.21
C PRO A 172 3.20 -2.30 -28.85
N SER A 173 2.79 -3.56 -28.67
CA SER A 173 1.41 -3.92 -28.31
C SER A 173 1.39 -5.25 -27.54
N PRO A 174 0.63 -5.36 -26.43
CA PRO A 174 -0.21 -4.33 -25.82
C PRO A 174 0.60 -3.16 -25.26
N VAL A 175 0.04 -1.95 -25.24
CA VAL A 175 0.65 -0.76 -24.63
C VAL A 175 0.28 -0.72 -23.16
N ASN A 176 1.28 -0.79 -22.28
CA ASN A 176 1.07 -0.61 -20.85
C ASN A 176 1.69 0.70 -20.39
N VAL A 177 1.08 1.34 -19.41
CA VAL A 177 1.63 2.55 -18.78
C VAL A 177 1.65 2.37 -17.27
N ALA A 178 2.74 2.74 -16.63
CA ALA A 178 2.83 2.81 -15.18
C ALA A 178 3.37 4.18 -14.75
N ILE A 179 2.76 4.74 -13.70
CA ILE A 179 3.28 5.90 -12.98
C ILE A 179 3.61 5.41 -11.59
N ILE A 180 4.88 5.35 -11.22
CA ILE A 180 5.29 5.05 -9.84
C ILE A 180 5.74 6.34 -9.17
N GLY A 181 5.54 6.44 -7.87
CA GLY A 181 6.05 7.59 -7.13
C GLY A 181 6.08 7.42 -5.63
N VAL A 182 6.79 8.35 -5.03
CA VAL A 182 6.92 8.55 -3.59
C VAL A 182 6.73 10.03 -3.34
N MET A 183 5.79 10.37 -2.48
CA MET A 183 5.54 11.72 -2.03
C MET A 183 5.90 11.82 -0.55
N ASP A 184 6.78 12.74 -0.20
CA ASP A 184 7.08 13.10 1.18
C ASP A 184 6.64 14.54 1.46
N CYS A 185 6.07 14.75 2.64
CA CYS A 185 5.69 16.07 3.13
C CYS A 185 6.09 16.24 4.60
N ILE A 186 6.92 17.24 4.89
CA ILE A 186 7.50 17.48 6.22
C ILE A 186 7.22 18.91 6.67
N LEU A 187 6.47 19.07 7.76
CA LEU A 187 6.10 20.36 8.34
C LEU A 187 6.41 20.42 9.84
N PRO A 188 6.96 21.53 10.37
CA PRO A 188 7.71 22.55 9.64
C PRO A 188 8.95 21.93 8.97
N THR A 189 9.43 22.56 7.90
CA THR A 189 10.66 22.14 7.19
C THR A 189 11.83 21.94 8.14
N GLU A 190 12.73 21.00 7.81
CA GLU A 190 13.93 20.67 8.58
C GLU A 190 14.65 21.91 9.18
N GLY A 191 14.93 21.84 10.48
CA GLY A 191 15.62 22.87 11.27
C GLY A 191 14.76 23.65 12.26
N ALA A 192 13.45 23.42 12.31
CA ALA A 192 12.59 23.87 13.42
C ALA A 192 12.55 22.77 14.51
N ASN A 193 12.61 23.15 15.79
CA ASN A 193 12.84 22.26 16.94
C ASN A 193 11.81 21.11 17.13
N THR A 194 10.76 21.00 16.32
CA THR A 194 9.82 19.87 16.36
C THR A 194 9.09 19.72 15.02
N GLU A 195 9.31 18.60 14.32
CA GLU A 195 8.50 18.18 13.17
C GLU A 195 7.06 17.84 13.63
N ILE A 196 6.07 18.57 13.10
CA ILE A 196 4.64 18.45 13.38
C ILE A 196 3.99 17.40 12.49
N LEU A 197 4.38 17.29 11.22
CA LEU A 197 3.88 16.32 10.27
C LEU A 197 5.04 15.78 9.45
N VAL A 198 5.12 14.45 9.34
CA VAL A 198 5.90 13.74 8.34
C VAL A 198 4.91 12.82 7.65
N LEU A 199 4.66 13.04 6.38
CA LEU A 199 3.73 12.24 5.59
C LEU A 199 4.49 11.67 4.40
N VAL A 200 4.61 10.36 4.34
CA VAL A 200 5.26 9.63 3.24
C VAL A 200 4.23 8.69 2.63
N ILE A 201 3.96 8.90 1.35
CA ILE A 201 2.99 8.14 0.56
C ILE A 201 3.71 7.53 -0.64
N ASN A 202 3.78 6.21 -0.68
CA ASN A 202 4.15 5.48 -1.87
C ASN A 202 2.90 5.30 -2.74
N PHE A 203 3.01 5.44 -4.06
CA PHE A 203 1.89 5.21 -4.96
C PHE A 203 2.33 4.61 -6.30
N VAL A 204 1.40 3.90 -6.94
CA VAL A 204 1.50 3.52 -8.35
C VAL A 204 0.16 3.62 -9.03
N GLY A 205 0.15 4.19 -10.24
CA GLY A 205 -0.94 4.10 -11.19
C GLY A 205 -0.54 3.17 -12.33
N THR A 206 -1.44 2.30 -12.79
CA THR A 206 -1.19 1.44 -13.96
C THR A 206 -2.34 1.50 -14.95
N PHE A 207 -2.01 1.33 -16.22
CA PHE A 207 -2.92 1.17 -17.34
C PHE A 207 -2.50 -0.08 -18.11
N ASP A 208 -3.39 -1.06 -18.14
CA ASP A 208 -3.25 -2.31 -18.91
C ASP A 208 -4.23 -2.25 -20.08
N GLN A 209 -3.71 -2.07 -21.30
CA GLN A 209 -4.55 -1.94 -22.51
C GLN A 209 -5.30 -3.23 -22.81
N GLU A 210 -4.64 -4.38 -22.67
CA GLU A 210 -5.22 -5.68 -23.01
C GLU A 210 -6.38 -6.01 -22.07
N LYS A 211 -6.17 -5.82 -20.75
CA LYS A 211 -7.21 -6.06 -19.74
C LYS A 211 -8.23 -4.93 -19.63
N LYS A 212 -8.04 -3.82 -20.36
CA LYS A 212 -8.84 -2.59 -20.26
C LYS A 212 -9.00 -2.16 -18.80
N PHE A 213 -7.87 -2.03 -18.11
CA PHE A 213 -7.86 -1.91 -16.65
C PHE A 213 -6.94 -0.79 -16.18
N ILE A 214 -7.48 0.09 -15.35
CA ILE A 214 -6.73 1.16 -14.68
C ILE A 214 -6.72 0.86 -13.19
N THR A 215 -5.56 0.95 -12.57
CA THR A 215 -5.40 0.81 -11.13
C THR A 215 -4.65 2.00 -10.56
N ILE A 216 -4.98 2.37 -9.33
CA ILE A 216 -4.09 3.21 -8.51
C ILE A 216 -4.01 2.55 -7.13
N ASP A 217 -2.81 2.36 -6.61
CA ASP A 217 -2.55 1.86 -5.27
C ASP A 217 -1.68 2.86 -4.54
N ALA A 218 -1.96 3.11 -3.26
CA ALA A 218 -1.12 3.95 -2.41
C ALA A 218 -1.03 3.40 -0.99
N SER A 219 0.10 3.62 -0.32
CA SER A 219 0.36 3.22 1.06
C SER A 219 1.00 4.38 1.81
N ILE A 220 0.43 4.72 2.96
CA ILE A 220 1.00 5.63 3.94
C ILE A 220 1.91 4.79 4.84
N GLU A 221 3.21 5.08 4.83
CA GLU A 221 4.22 4.35 5.61
C GLU A 221 5.20 5.34 6.24
N GLY A 222 5.75 5.00 7.41
CA GLY A 222 6.73 5.87 8.09
C GLY A 222 6.20 7.27 8.43
N SER A 223 4.88 7.48 8.39
CA SER A 223 4.25 8.78 8.56
C SER A 223 3.88 9.03 10.01
N ARG A 224 3.94 10.28 10.44
CA ARG A 224 3.58 10.72 11.79
C ARG A 224 2.99 12.11 11.83
N LEU A 225 2.03 12.31 12.72
CA LEU A 225 1.52 13.62 13.15
C LEU A 225 1.92 13.82 14.61
N LEU A 226 2.81 14.78 14.86
CA LEU A 226 3.51 14.95 16.14
C LEU A 226 4.24 13.64 16.51
N ASN A 227 3.78 12.99 17.58
CA ASN A 227 4.29 11.71 18.08
C ASN A 227 3.38 10.53 17.72
N TYR A 228 2.38 10.73 16.87
CA TYR A 228 1.38 9.73 16.52
C TYR A 228 1.65 9.15 15.14
N THR A 229 1.88 7.84 15.05
CA THR A 229 2.08 7.15 13.77
C THR A 229 0.80 7.14 12.96
N LEU A 230 0.92 7.39 11.66
CA LEU A 230 -0.12 7.32 10.65
C LEU A 230 0.17 6.17 9.69
N ASP A 231 -0.83 5.34 9.44
CA ASP A 231 -0.76 4.21 8.50
C ASP A 231 -2.05 4.10 7.71
N GLY A 232 -1.99 3.51 6.52
CA GLY A 232 -3.19 3.16 5.78
C GLY A 232 -2.95 2.97 4.29
N ASP A 233 -3.84 2.22 3.65
CA ASP A 233 -3.73 1.93 2.23
C ASP A 233 -4.91 2.51 1.44
N MET A 234 -4.69 2.79 0.16
CA MET A 234 -5.71 3.15 -0.81
C MET A 234 -5.63 2.21 -2.03
N ALA A 235 -6.79 1.84 -2.56
CA ALA A 235 -6.91 1.21 -3.87
C ALA A 235 -8.03 1.84 -4.70
N PHE A 236 -7.73 2.11 -5.96
CA PHE A 236 -8.66 2.47 -7.01
C PHE A 236 -8.58 1.44 -8.12
N ARG A 237 -9.73 0.99 -8.63
CA ARG A 237 -9.85 0.05 -9.74
C ARG A 237 -10.92 0.55 -10.70
N LEU A 238 -10.57 0.66 -11.97
CA LEU A 238 -11.49 0.97 -13.06
C LEU A 238 -11.25 -0.02 -14.19
N LYS A 239 -12.14 -0.99 -14.31
CA LYS A 239 -12.22 -1.86 -15.49
C LYS A 239 -13.22 -1.28 -16.46
N TYR A 240 -12.79 -1.07 -17.70
CA TYR A 240 -13.63 -0.56 -18.78
C TYR A 240 -13.77 -1.63 -19.88
N GLY A 241 -14.81 -1.55 -20.71
CA GLY A 241 -15.14 -2.60 -21.70
C GLY A 241 -16.31 -3.47 -21.26
N ASP A 242 -16.24 -4.77 -21.55
CA ASP A 242 -17.42 -5.65 -21.57
C ASP A 242 -17.97 -5.97 -20.17
N ASN A 243 -17.09 -5.98 -19.17
CA ASN A 243 -17.45 -6.19 -17.76
C ASN A 243 -16.94 -5.00 -16.94
N PRO A 244 -17.61 -3.84 -17.03
CA PRO A 244 -17.14 -2.63 -16.37
C PRO A 244 -17.27 -2.79 -14.86
N ASN A 245 -16.27 -2.30 -14.14
CA ASN A 245 -16.31 -2.31 -12.68
C ASN A 245 -15.54 -1.11 -12.14
N PHE A 246 -16.10 -0.51 -11.09
CA PHE A 246 -15.52 0.66 -10.43
C PHE A 246 -15.43 0.41 -8.93
N LEU A 247 -14.27 0.76 -8.38
CA LEU A 247 -14.02 0.70 -6.96
C LEU A 247 -12.99 1.75 -6.53
N LEU A 248 -13.25 2.40 -5.41
CA LEU A 248 -12.33 3.24 -4.67
C LEU A 248 -12.41 2.84 -3.20
N SER A 249 -11.29 2.61 -2.55
CA SER A 249 -11.22 2.27 -1.14
C SER A 249 -10.04 2.96 -0.48
N LEU A 250 -10.33 3.61 0.64
CA LEU A 250 -9.38 4.16 1.60
C LEU A 250 -9.54 3.32 2.87
N GLY A 251 -8.51 2.57 3.24
CA GLY A 251 -8.57 1.74 4.44
C GLY A 251 -9.33 0.42 4.29
N GLY A 252 -9.72 -0.02 3.10
CA GLY A 252 -10.46 -1.26 2.90
C GLY A 252 -11.98 -1.09 2.83
N PHE A 253 -12.69 -2.21 2.98
CA PHE A 253 -14.14 -2.30 2.79
C PHE A 253 -14.87 -2.58 4.10
N HIS A 254 -16.20 -2.56 4.04
CA HIS A 254 -17.06 -3.10 5.09
C HIS A 254 -16.69 -4.57 5.37
N PRO A 255 -16.61 -5.02 6.63
CA PRO A 255 -16.20 -6.39 6.97
C PRO A 255 -17.05 -7.49 6.32
N GLY A 256 -18.34 -7.22 6.14
CA GLY A 256 -19.28 -8.12 5.44
C GLY A 256 -19.26 -8.02 3.91
N PHE A 257 -18.56 -7.04 3.34
CA PHE A 257 -18.55 -6.82 1.90
C PHE A 257 -17.49 -7.67 1.20
N GLN A 258 -17.89 -8.34 0.12
CA GLN A 258 -17.00 -9.12 -0.73
C GLN A 258 -16.73 -8.34 -2.02
N PRO A 259 -15.57 -7.68 -2.16
CA PRO A 259 -15.26 -6.95 -3.38
C PRO A 259 -15.06 -7.92 -4.56
N PRO A 260 -15.38 -7.48 -5.79
CA PRO A 260 -15.07 -8.26 -6.99
C PRO A 260 -13.56 -8.55 -7.10
N PRO A 261 -13.16 -9.68 -7.70
CA PRO A 261 -11.75 -10.10 -7.82
C PRO A 261 -10.98 -9.23 -8.82
N LEU A 262 -10.65 -8.00 -8.42
CA LEU A 262 -9.99 -6.97 -9.24
C LEU A 262 -8.53 -6.76 -8.82
N ALA A 263 -7.84 -7.87 -8.50
CA ALA A 263 -6.47 -7.87 -8.03
C ALA A 263 -6.21 -6.81 -6.94
N LEU A 264 -7.07 -6.82 -5.92
CA LEU A 264 -6.97 -5.93 -4.77
C LEU A 264 -5.98 -6.51 -3.74
N PRO A 265 -5.07 -5.69 -3.19
CA PRO A 265 -4.28 -6.11 -2.04
C PRO A 265 -5.15 -6.16 -0.78
N ILE A 266 -4.63 -6.79 0.28
CA ILE A 266 -5.21 -6.63 1.62
C ILE A 266 -4.91 -5.20 2.07
N LEU A 267 -5.94 -4.37 2.26
CA LEU A 267 -5.78 -2.96 2.61
C LEU A 267 -5.72 -2.77 4.14
N LYS A 268 -4.68 -2.08 4.62
CA LYS A 268 -4.59 -1.57 5.99
C LYS A 268 -5.61 -0.44 6.17
N ARG A 269 -6.39 -0.47 7.25
CA ARG A 269 -7.25 0.63 7.69
C ARG A 269 -6.43 1.92 7.80
N ILE A 270 -7.04 3.07 7.48
CA ILE A 270 -6.42 4.35 7.83
C ILE A 270 -6.40 4.43 9.35
N SER A 271 -5.23 4.61 9.96
CA SER A 271 -5.11 4.54 11.41
C SER A 271 -4.15 5.57 11.98
N ILE A 272 -4.44 6.00 13.21
CA ILE A 272 -3.59 6.85 14.02
C ILE A 272 -3.40 6.23 15.41
N ASN A 273 -2.15 6.07 15.81
CA ASN A 273 -1.79 5.62 17.16
C ASN A 273 -1.65 6.84 18.09
N LEU A 274 -2.73 7.19 18.79
CA LEU A 274 -2.80 8.34 19.70
C LEU A 274 -1.97 8.14 20.97
N LEU A 275 -1.84 6.89 21.43
CA LEU A 275 -0.92 6.53 22.51
C LEU A 275 -0.33 5.17 22.16
N ASP A 276 0.98 5.02 22.31
CA ASP A 276 1.66 3.72 22.23
C ASP A 276 2.78 3.64 23.27
N THR A 277 2.38 3.41 24.52
CA THR A 277 3.28 3.25 25.66
C THR A 277 2.98 1.95 26.39
N GLU A 278 3.86 1.52 27.29
CA GLU A 278 3.59 0.37 28.17
C GLU A 278 2.34 0.57 29.05
N LYS A 279 2.06 1.82 29.45
CA LYS A 279 0.95 2.17 30.36
C LYS A 279 -0.36 2.46 29.64
N ALA A 280 -0.31 2.91 28.40
CA ALA A 280 -1.50 3.30 27.65
C ALA A 280 -1.28 3.11 26.16
N LYS A 281 -2.25 2.46 25.51
CA LYS A 281 -2.34 2.31 24.06
C LYS A 281 -3.71 2.77 23.59
N VAL A 282 -3.77 3.67 22.63
CA VAL A 282 -5.03 4.15 22.04
C VAL A 282 -4.83 4.24 20.54
N ARG A 283 -5.63 3.48 19.79
CA ARG A 283 -5.58 3.40 18.33
C ARG A 283 -6.95 3.71 17.75
N PHE A 284 -6.98 4.64 16.80
CA PHE A 284 -8.14 4.91 15.97
C PHE A 284 -7.91 4.33 14.58
N GLU A 285 -8.91 3.65 14.03
CA GLU A 285 -8.92 3.08 12.68
C GLU A 285 -10.19 3.53 11.96
N SER A 286 -10.09 3.80 10.66
CA SER A 286 -11.25 4.09 9.81
C SER A 286 -11.07 3.56 8.39
N TYR A 287 -12.18 3.48 7.67
CA TYR A 287 -12.19 3.22 6.24
C TYR A 287 -13.37 3.91 5.57
N PHE A 288 -13.22 4.08 4.26
CA PHE A 288 -14.24 4.58 3.36
C PHE A 288 -14.08 3.90 2.00
N ALA A 289 -15.17 3.37 1.44
CA ALA A 289 -15.15 2.78 0.12
C ALA A 289 -16.38 3.13 -0.71
N ILE A 290 -16.17 3.28 -2.01
CA ILE A 290 -17.20 3.48 -3.02
C ILE A 290 -17.02 2.40 -4.07
N THR A 291 -18.11 1.75 -4.47
CA THR A 291 -18.15 0.83 -5.61
C THR A 291 -19.22 1.30 -6.60
N SER A 292 -19.40 0.57 -7.70
CA SER A 292 -20.48 0.85 -8.66
C SER A 292 -21.88 0.90 -8.04
N ASN A 293 -22.10 0.26 -6.88
CA ASN A 293 -23.43 0.19 -6.26
C ASN A 293 -23.45 0.42 -4.75
N THR A 294 -22.31 0.68 -4.11
CA THR A 294 -22.25 0.84 -2.65
C THR A 294 -21.41 2.02 -2.19
N VAL A 295 -21.81 2.66 -1.10
CA VAL A 295 -20.94 3.49 -0.25
C VAL A 295 -20.78 2.79 1.10
N GLN A 296 -19.56 2.72 1.61
CA GLN A 296 -19.21 2.01 2.82
C GLN A 296 -18.32 2.89 3.68
N LEU A 297 -18.52 2.88 4.99
CA LEU A 297 -17.68 3.61 5.93
C LEU A 297 -17.73 2.97 7.30
N GLY A 298 -16.65 3.09 8.04
CA GLY A 298 -16.61 2.64 9.42
C GLY A 298 -15.43 3.22 10.16
N ALA A 299 -15.52 3.19 11.47
CA ALA A 299 -14.46 3.63 12.36
C ALA A 299 -14.48 2.82 13.65
N LYS A 300 -13.30 2.67 14.25
CA LYS A 300 -13.11 1.95 15.50
C LYS A 300 -12.04 2.64 16.34
N VAL A 301 -12.25 2.68 17.64
CA VAL A 301 -11.26 3.04 18.65
C VAL A 301 -11.00 1.83 19.53
N ASP A 302 -9.74 1.43 19.63
CA ASP A 302 -9.27 0.45 20.62
C ASP A 302 -8.40 1.19 21.66
N ALA A 303 -8.63 0.92 22.95
CA ALA A 303 -7.91 1.52 24.05
C ALA A 303 -7.51 0.48 25.10
N VAL A 304 -6.29 0.60 25.63
CA VAL A 304 -5.75 -0.22 26.73
C VAL A 304 -5.05 0.71 27.71
N PHE A 305 -5.39 0.62 29.00
CA PHE A 305 -4.73 1.35 30.08
C PHE A 305 -4.26 0.37 31.16
N ASN A 306 -2.97 0.40 31.48
CA ASN A 306 -2.34 -0.46 32.47
C ASN A 306 -1.92 0.34 33.70
N LYS A 307 -2.23 -0.18 34.89
CA LYS A 307 -1.78 0.36 36.18
C LYS A 307 -1.47 -0.76 37.16
N GLY A 308 -0.17 -1.08 37.29
CA GLY A 308 0.30 -2.20 38.10
C GLY A 308 -0.30 -3.51 37.59
N ASN A 309 -1.00 -4.22 38.46
CA ASN A 309 -1.63 -5.50 38.16
C ASN A 309 -3.02 -5.39 37.51
N TYR A 310 -3.47 -4.18 37.20
CA TYR A 310 -4.79 -3.92 36.61
C TYR A 310 -4.66 -3.40 35.19
N SER A 311 -5.58 -3.82 34.32
CA SER A 311 -5.71 -3.29 32.96
C SER A 311 -7.18 -2.98 32.66
N ALA A 312 -7.43 -1.85 32.00
CA ALA A 312 -8.72 -1.52 31.42
C ALA A 312 -8.60 -1.60 29.90
N ILE A 313 -9.45 -2.39 29.26
CA ILE A 313 -9.46 -2.59 27.81
C ILE A 313 -10.81 -2.11 27.30
N GLY A 314 -10.83 -1.35 26.22
CA GLY A 314 -12.04 -0.83 25.60
C GLY A 314 -11.95 -0.89 24.08
N SER A 315 -13.07 -1.18 23.42
CA SER A 315 -13.22 -1.11 21.97
C SER A 315 -14.60 -0.55 21.67
N VAL A 316 -14.67 0.44 20.78
CA VAL A 316 -15.94 0.98 20.28
C VAL A 316 -15.80 1.18 18.79
N GLY A 317 -16.76 0.73 18.01
CA GLY A 317 -16.75 0.94 16.57
C GLY A 317 -18.12 0.84 15.94
N PHE A 318 -18.16 1.24 14.68
CA PHE A 318 -19.30 1.05 13.80
C PHE A 318 -18.83 0.76 12.38
N ASP A 319 -19.70 0.08 11.65
CA ASP A 319 -19.57 -0.23 10.24
C ASP A 319 -20.90 0.11 9.57
N ALA A 320 -20.85 0.75 8.41
CA ALA A 320 -22.03 1.14 7.65
C ALA A 320 -21.83 0.82 6.17
N LEU A 321 -22.86 0.27 5.55
CA LEU A 321 -22.92 -0.03 4.12
C LEU A 321 -24.25 0.46 3.57
N PHE A 322 -24.18 1.20 2.47
CA PHE A 322 -25.33 1.66 1.71
C PHE A 322 -25.21 1.12 0.30
N GLN A 323 -26.15 0.27 -0.12
CA GLN A 323 -26.32 -0.19 -1.48
C GLN A 323 -27.43 0.62 -2.16
N PHE A 324 -27.24 1.06 -3.41
CA PHE A 324 -28.22 1.92 -4.08
C PHE A 324 -29.28 1.16 -4.87
N ASN A 325 -28.92 0.03 -5.51
CA ASN A 325 -29.85 -0.72 -6.34
C ASN A 325 -29.69 -2.26 -6.21
N PRO A 326 -30.72 -2.98 -5.73
CA PRO A 326 -31.88 -2.44 -5.00
C PRO A 326 -31.39 -1.76 -3.72
N PHE A 327 -32.03 -0.64 -3.35
CA PHE A 327 -31.60 0.12 -2.18
C PHE A 327 -31.64 -0.76 -0.91
N TYR A 328 -30.53 -0.78 -0.18
CA TYR A 328 -30.34 -1.50 1.07
C TYR A 328 -29.34 -0.75 1.91
N PHE A 329 -29.51 -0.76 3.22
CA PHE A 329 -28.48 -0.27 4.11
C PHE A 329 -28.28 -1.24 5.26
N GLU A 330 -27.08 -1.24 5.80
CA GLU A 330 -26.63 -2.03 6.94
C GLU A 330 -25.82 -1.12 7.85
N PHE A 331 -26.08 -1.20 9.14
CA PHE A 331 -25.36 -0.48 10.17
C PHE A 331 -25.11 -1.42 11.35
N ASP A 332 -23.84 -1.65 11.63
CA ASP A 332 -23.37 -2.39 12.78
C ASP A 332 -22.67 -1.45 13.75
N THR A 333 -22.91 -1.61 15.04
CA THR A 333 -22.08 -1.00 16.08
C THR A 333 -21.80 -1.98 17.19
N ALA A 334 -20.58 -1.91 17.71
CA ALA A 334 -20.14 -2.73 18.81
C ALA A 334 -19.38 -1.87 19.82
N LEU A 335 -19.62 -2.15 21.11
CA LEU A 335 -18.79 -1.66 22.20
C LEU A 335 -18.43 -2.82 23.10
N ALA A 336 -17.22 -2.81 23.63
CA ALA A 336 -16.74 -3.77 24.60
C ALA A 336 -15.80 -3.07 25.58
N PHE A 337 -15.98 -3.31 26.87
CA PHE A 337 -15.10 -2.85 27.93
C PHE A 337 -14.81 -4.00 28.90
N ALA A 338 -13.57 -4.13 29.33
CA ALA A 338 -13.14 -5.15 30.28
C ALA A 338 -12.16 -4.57 31.31
N LEU A 339 -12.35 -4.96 32.57
CA LEU A 339 -11.43 -4.73 33.68
C LEU A 339 -10.72 -6.04 34.01
N MET A 340 -9.41 -6.02 33.89
CA MET A 340 -8.52 -7.16 34.13
C MET A 340 -7.72 -6.96 35.42
N LYS A 341 -7.44 -8.05 36.14
CA LYS A 341 -6.50 -8.10 37.26
C LYS A 341 -5.63 -9.35 37.14
N ASN A 342 -4.31 -9.19 37.11
CA ASN A 342 -3.33 -10.28 36.90
C ASN A 342 -3.66 -11.11 35.64
N GLY A 343 -4.00 -10.45 34.53
CA GLY A 343 -4.40 -11.12 33.27
C GLY A 343 -5.76 -11.82 33.32
N LYS A 344 -6.50 -11.77 34.43
CA LYS A 344 -7.84 -12.38 34.55
C LYS A 344 -8.92 -11.31 34.54
N GLU A 345 -9.95 -11.53 33.72
CA GLU A 345 -11.15 -10.70 33.67
C GLU A 345 -11.85 -10.66 35.05
N LYS A 346 -12.26 -9.46 35.47
CA LYS A 346 -13.00 -9.21 36.72
C LYS A 346 -14.37 -8.65 36.47
N ALA A 347 -14.49 -7.79 35.47
CA ALA A 347 -15.75 -7.33 34.97
C ALA A 347 -15.63 -7.01 33.48
N SER A 348 -16.69 -7.24 32.72
CA SER A 348 -16.77 -6.82 31.32
C SER A 348 -18.22 -6.49 30.93
N ILE A 349 -18.33 -5.66 29.91
CA ILE A 349 -19.58 -5.36 29.20
C ILE A 349 -19.28 -5.43 27.72
N ALA A 350 -20.12 -6.14 26.96
CA ALA A 350 -20.08 -6.15 25.52
C ALA A 350 -21.50 -5.94 25.00
N VAL A 351 -21.66 -5.06 24.01
CA VAL A 351 -22.94 -4.81 23.34
C VAL A 351 -22.68 -4.74 21.85
N LYS A 352 -23.54 -5.39 21.08
CA LYS A 352 -23.60 -5.33 19.62
C LYS A 352 -25.00 -4.96 19.20
N LEU A 353 -25.11 -4.11 18.19
CA LEU A 353 -26.35 -3.71 17.55
C LEU A 353 -26.15 -3.81 16.05
N HIS A 354 -27.13 -4.37 15.37
CA HIS A 354 -27.20 -4.51 13.92
C HIS A 354 -28.55 -4.00 13.46
N VAL A 355 -28.54 -3.16 12.42
CA VAL A 355 -29.73 -2.61 11.78
C VAL A 355 -29.56 -2.72 10.28
N ASP A 356 -30.48 -3.42 9.62
CA ASP A 356 -30.57 -3.44 8.15
C ASP A 356 -31.98 -3.09 7.66
N GLY A 357 -32.08 -2.62 6.41
CA GLY A 357 -33.34 -2.19 5.81
C GLY A 357 -33.19 -1.63 4.39
N PRO A 358 -34.14 -0.83 3.87
CA PRO A 358 -35.28 -0.21 4.55
C PRO A 358 -36.66 -0.82 4.25
N LYS A 359 -36.78 -1.84 3.39
CA LYS A 359 -38.10 -2.46 3.10
C LYS A 359 -38.54 -3.31 4.30
N GLN A 360 -37.82 -4.40 4.56
CA GLN A 360 -37.94 -5.10 5.84
C GLN A 360 -36.80 -4.62 6.72
N TRP A 361 -37.15 -3.90 7.78
CA TRP A 361 -36.22 -3.51 8.82
C TRP A 361 -35.95 -4.72 9.70
N ASN A 362 -34.68 -5.07 9.89
CA ASN A 362 -34.27 -5.98 10.95
C ASN A 362 -33.38 -5.24 11.92
N VAL A 363 -33.75 -5.29 13.20
CA VAL A 363 -32.98 -4.73 14.29
C VAL A 363 -32.66 -5.87 15.24
N SER A 364 -31.39 -6.19 15.41
CA SER A 364 -30.93 -7.13 16.42
C SER A 364 -29.91 -6.50 17.34
N GLY A 365 -29.97 -6.87 18.60
CA GLY A 365 -28.94 -6.52 19.56
C GLY A 365 -28.66 -7.67 20.49
N SER A 366 -27.41 -7.77 20.91
CA SER A 366 -26.97 -8.74 21.92
C SER A 366 -25.98 -8.06 22.84
N GLY A 367 -26.05 -8.36 24.13
CA GLY A 367 -25.03 -7.92 25.06
C GLY A 367 -24.87 -8.87 26.23
N ALA A 368 -23.70 -8.78 26.84
CA ALA A 368 -23.28 -9.56 27.98
C ALA A 368 -22.64 -8.63 29.00
N ILE A 369 -23.03 -8.76 30.27
CA ILE A 369 -22.39 -8.09 31.41
C ILE A 369 -21.88 -9.18 32.34
N LYS A 370 -20.57 -9.18 32.58
CA LYS A 370 -19.94 -10.10 33.52
C LYS A 370 -19.35 -9.33 34.67
N ILE A 371 -19.70 -9.69 35.91
CA ILE A 371 -19.18 -9.06 37.13
C ILE A 371 -18.88 -10.16 38.13
N LEU A 372 -17.61 -10.25 38.58
CA LEU A 372 -17.19 -11.16 39.65
C LEU A 372 -17.56 -12.64 39.43
N GLY A 373 -17.64 -13.09 38.18
CA GLY A 373 -17.96 -14.48 37.82
C GLY A 373 -19.44 -14.76 37.59
N ILE A 374 -20.30 -13.76 37.71
CA ILE A 374 -21.72 -13.83 37.32
C ILE A 374 -21.88 -13.15 35.96
N GLU A 375 -22.58 -13.79 35.04
CA GLU A 375 -22.83 -13.32 33.68
C GLU A 375 -24.33 -13.07 33.49
N PHE A 376 -24.66 -11.92 32.90
CA PHE A 376 -26.01 -11.49 32.57
C PHE A 376 -26.04 -11.17 31.08
N ASP A 377 -26.81 -11.96 30.33
CA ASP A 377 -26.95 -11.80 28.90
C ASP A 377 -28.32 -11.25 28.53
N PHE A 378 -28.37 -10.51 27.43
CA PHE A 378 -29.60 -10.12 26.79
C PHE A 378 -29.45 -10.22 25.27
N ASP A 379 -30.50 -10.67 24.62
CA ASP A 379 -30.62 -10.65 23.16
C ASP A 379 -32.02 -10.18 22.78
N PHE A 380 -32.10 -9.48 21.66
CA PHE A 380 -33.36 -9.13 21.05
C PHE A 380 -33.23 -9.12 19.53
N HIS A 381 -34.32 -9.47 18.87
CA HIS A 381 -34.46 -9.36 17.42
C HIS A 381 -35.87 -8.88 17.11
N LYS A 382 -35.96 -7.85 16.28
CA LYS A 382 -37.24 -7.26 15.88
C LYS A 382 -37.21 -6.98 14.39
N THR A 383 -38.22 -7.49 13.70
CA THR A 383 -38.43 -7.29 12.27
C THR A 383 -39.73 -6.54 12.04
N PHE A 384 -39.73 -5.54 11.16
CA PHE A 384 -40.92 -4.76 10.81
C PHE A 384 -40.79 -4.13 9.40
N GLY A 385 -41.89 -3.70 8.80
CA GLY A 385 -41.90 -3.18 7.42
C GLY A 385 -42.30 -4.23 6.38
N GLU A 386 -42.27 -3.83 5.11
CA GLU A 386 -42.72 -4.66 3.98
C GLU A 386 -41.62 -5.61 3.52
N PRO A 387 -41.93 -6.88 3.21
CA PRO A 387 -40.94 -7.80 2.64
C PRO A 387 -40.31 -7.23 1.37
N ARG A 388 -39.02 -7.51 1.17
CA ARG A 388 -38.33 -7.13 -0.06
C ARG A 388 -38.92 -7.93 -1.22
N GLU A 389 -39.60 -7.27 -2.15
CA GLU A 389 -39.91 -7.89 -3.44
C GLU A 389 -38.59 -8.28 -4.12
N GLU A 390 -38.45 -9.57 -4.48
CA GLU A 390 -37.39 -10.01 -5.38
C GLU A 390 -37.63 -9.33 -6.73
N ILE A 391 -36.85 -8.29 -7.04
CA ILE A 391 -36.83 -7.75 -8.39
C ILE A 391 -36.15 -8.82 -9.24
N SER A 392 -36.93 -9.66 -9.92
CA SER A 392 -36.42 -10.48 -11.01
C SER A 392 -35.99 -9.52 -12.12
N LEU A 393 -34.69 -9.20 -12.18
CA LEU A 393 -34.12 -8.63 -13.38
C LEU A 393 -34.39 -9.64 -14.52
N PRO A 394 -34.82 -9.21 -15.72
CA PRO A 394 -34.94 -10.14 -16.84
C PRO A 394 -33.60 -10.85 -17.03
N ASN A 395 -33.63 -12.19 -17.03
CA ASN A 395 -32.46 -13.06 -17.05
C ASN A 395 -31.38 -12.55 -18.02
N VAL A 396 -30.36 -11.89 -17.49
CA VAL A 396 -29.04 -11.90 -18.11
C VAL A 396 -28.37 -13.14 -17.54
N ASN A 397 -28.09 -14.13 -18.40
CA ASN A 397 -27.40 -15.36 -18.04
C ASN A 397 -26.05 -15.01 -17.38
N VAL A 398 -26.02 -15.02 -16.05
CA VAL A 398 -24.81 -14.97 -15.25
C VAL A 398 -24.80 -16.23 -14.40
N LEU A 399 -23.72 -16.99 -14.53
CA LEU A 399 -23.47 -18.29 -13.90
C LEU A 399 -23.92 -18.33 -12.43
N GLU A 400 -24.59 -19.44 -12.08
CA GLU A 400 -25.14 -19.72 -10.76
C GLU A 400 -24.09 -19.56 -9.65
N LEU A 401 -24.37 -18.65 -8.71
CA LEU A 401 -23.64 -18.57 -7.44
C LEU A 401 -24.16 -19.66 -6.50
N PRO A 402 -23.30 -20.45 -5.84
CA PRO A 402 -23.74 -21.48 -4.90
C PRO A 402 -24.32 -20.86 -3.64
N GLN A 403 -25.50 -21.36 -3.25
CA GLN A 403 -26.12 -21.07 -1.97
C GLN A 403 -25.42 -21.78 -0.81
N ASN A 404 -25.37 -21.08 0.32
CA ASN A 404 -25.31 -21.52 1.74
C ASN A 404 -24.08 -21.09 2.54
N GLY A 405 -24.37 -20.52 3.72
CA GLY A 405 -23.36 -20.30 4.75
C GLY A 405 -23.82 -19.52 5.98
N ASN A 406 -24.91 -19.96 6.63
CA ASN A 406 -25.31 -19.51 7.96
C ASN A 406 -24.13 -19.67 8.95
N ARG A 407 -23.53 -18.58 9.46
CA ARG A 407 -22.47 -18.65 10.49
C ARG A 407 -22.82 -17.81 11.72
N LYS A 408 -23.19 -18.53 12.79
CA LYS A 408 -23.47 -18.05 14.14
C LYS A 408 -22.23 -17.51 14.88
N CYS A 409 -22.53 -16.60 15.82
CA CYS A 409 -21.74 -16.08 16.95
C CYS A 409 -20.60 -16.94 17.51
N LYS A 410 -19.37 -16.80 16.98
CA LYS A 410 -18.13 -17.28 17.64
C LYS A 410 -17.02 -16.23 17.80
N GLN A 411 -17.25 -14.99 17.37
CA GLN A 411 -16.19 -13.97 17.32
C GLN A 411 -15.92 -13.21 18.63
N LEU A 412 -16.86 -13.18 19.58
CA LEU A 412 -16.73 -12.40 20.81
C LEU A 412 -15.73 -13.02 21.80
N GLU A 413 -15.81 -14.33 22.03
CA GLU A 413 -14.86 -15.06 22.88
C GLU A 413 -13.45 -15.03 22.27
N SER A 414 -13.31 -15.15 20.95
CA SER A 414 -12.01 -15.08 20.28
C SER A 414 -11.39 -13.68 20.33
N TYR A 415 -12.18 -12.60 20.37
CA TYR A 415 -11.65 -11.23 20.42
C TYR A 415 -11.07 -10.88 21.79
N ILE A 416 -11.72 -11.33 22.87
CA ILE A 416 -11.23 -11.14 24.24
C ILE A 416 -10.10 -12.14 24.55
N ALA A 417 -10.18 -13.39 24.08
CA ALA A 417 -9.15 -14.40 24.31
C ALA A 417 -7.85 -14.14 23.53
N TYR A 418 -7.91 -13.62 22.30
CA TYR A 418 -6.71 -13.37 21.48
C TYR A 418 -5.83 -12.22 22.00
N ARG A 419 -6.39 -11.28 22.78
CA ARG A 419 -5.66 -10.14 23.35
C ARG A 419 -5.37 -10.26 24.85
N ALA A 420 -5.79 -11.36 25.48
CA ALA A 420 -5.50 -11.70 26.87
C ALA A 420 -4.20 -12.53 27.05
N HIS A 421 -3.43 -12.71 25.98
CA HIS A 421 -2.13 -13.37 25.97
C HIS A 421 -1.00 -12.40 25.65
#